data_AF-A0A920KDC7-F1
#
_entry.id   AF-A0A920KDC7-F1
#
_cell.length_a   1.000
_cell.length_b   1.000
_cell.length_c   1.000
_cell.angle_alpha   90.00
_cell.angle_beta   90.00
_cell.angle_gamma   90.00
#
_symmetry.space_group_name_H-M   'P 1'
#
loop_
_entity.id
_entity.type
_entity.pdbx_description
1 polymer ?
#
loop_
_entity_poly.entity_id
_entity_poly.type
_entity_poly.pdbx_seq_one_letter_code
_entity_poly.pdbx_strand_id
1 'polypeptide(L)'
;MPTEIILAQDTLLFIDSDSIIEPEYEEIYDKVAKEMLYLHDSAITMKKKITLLSDSNFVLKGTFTFQTCDDVHCLPPFQMNSH
;
A
#
# COMPACT_ATOMS: atom_id res chain seq x y z
N MET A 1 -4.29 -5.70 8.64
CA MET A 1 -2.90 -5.40 8.20
C MET A 1 -2.94 -4.13 7.38
N PRO A 2 -1.99 -3.19 7.52
CA PRO A 2 -1.94 -2.00 6.66
C PRO A 2 -1.59 -2.39 5.22
N THR A 3 -1.97 -1.56 4.26
CA THR A 3 -1.57 -1.73 2.86
C THR A 3 -0.12 -1.26 2.69
N GLU A 4 0.68 -1.99 1.92
CA GLU A 4 2.11 -1.71 1.76
C GLU A 4 2.49 -1.56 0.28
N ILE A 5 3.32 -0.55 0.00
CA ILE A 5 4.00 -0.34 -1.29
C ILE A 5 5.50 -0.32 -1.01
N ILE A 6 6.21 -1.36 -1.44
CA ILE A 6 7.65 -1.50 -1.27
C ILE A 6 8.31 -1.36 -2.64
N LEU A 7 9.12 -0.33 -2.83
CA LEU A 7 9.87 -0.13 -4.07
C LEU A 7 11.22 -0.83 -3.96
N ALA A 8 11.65 -1.52 -5.02
CA ALA A 8 12.99 -2.08 -5.10
C ALA A 8 13.99 -0.92 -5.13
N GLN A 9 14.70 -0.68 -4.03
CA GLN A 9 15.57 0.48 -3.89
C GLN A 9 16.76 0.40 -4.84
N ASP A 10 16.91 1.44 -5.65
CA ASP A 10 18.16 1.80 -6.31
C ASP A 10 18.47 3.25 -5.94
N THR A 11 19.29 3.42 -4.90
CA THR A 11 19.63 4.73 -4.32
C THR A 11 20.47 5.60 -5.25
N LEU A 12 20.90 5.08 -6.41
CA LEU A 12 21.55 5.86 -7.47
C LEU A 12 20.52 6.48 -8.43
N LEU A 13 19.31 5.92 -8.50
CA LEU A 13 18.27 6.35 -9.44
C LEU A 13 17.19 7.19 -8.77
N PHE A 14 16.75 6.81 -7.56
CA PHE A 14 15.71 7.53 -6.84
C PHE A 14 15.80 7.37 -5.31
N ILE A 15 15.15 8.28 -4.60
CA ILE A 15 14.89 8.22 -3.16
C ILE A 15 13.39 8.00 -2.95
N ASP A 16 13.04 6.96 -2.20
CA ASP A 16 11.68 6.72 -1.72
C ASP A 16 11.40 7.64 -0.51
N SER A 17 10.24 8.31 -0.48
CA SER A 17 9.84 9.17 0.65
C SER A 17 9.39 8.39 1.89
N ASP A 18 9.40 7.06 1.82
CA ASP A 18 8.91 6.08 2.80
C ASP A 18 7.41 6.14 3.11
N SER A 19 6.78 7.31 2.96
CA SER A 19 5.37 7.53 3.25
C SER A 19 4.47 7.15 2.08
N ILE A 20 3.36 6.47 2.41
CA ILE A 20 2.24 6.24 1.51
C ILE A 20 1.17 7.30 1.81
N ILE A 21 0.60 7.87 0.75
CA ILE A 21 -0.54 8.77 0.84
C ILE A 21 -1.78 7.94 0.54
N GLU A 22 -2.58 7.74 1.58
CA GLU A 22 -3.83 7.00 1.56
C GLU A 22 -5.03 7.96 1.45
N PRO A 23 -6.16 7.54 0.88
CA PRO A 23 -7.40 8.31 0.94
C PRO A 23 -7.95 8.35 2.37
N GLU A 24 -9.04 9.09 2.58
CA GLU A 24 -9.74 9.06 3.86
C GLU A 24 -10.25 7.64 4.15
N TYR A 25 -10.13 7.20 5.40
CA TYR A 25 -10.58 5.89 5.86
C TYR A 25 -11.91 6.01 6.59
N GLU A 26 -12.68 4.92 6.58
CA GLU A 26 -13.80 4.72 7.49
C GLU A 26 -13.31 4.01 8.75
N GLU A 27 -13.74 4.49 9.91
CA GLU A 27 -13.44 3.89 11.21
C GLU A 27 -14.64 3.08 11.70
N ILE A 28 -14.46 1.76 11.85
CA ILE A 28 -15.50 0.86 12.35
C ILE A 28 -14.98 0.03 13.52
N TYR A 29 -15.85 -0.26 14.50
CA TYR A 29 -15.52 -1.21 15.56
C TYR A 29 -15.94 -2.62 15.16
N ASP A 30 -14.96 -3.50 14.97
CA ASP A 30 -15.21 -4.92 14.72
C ASP A 30 -15.48 -5.64 16.04
N LYS A 31 -16.69 -6.19 16.17
CA LYS A 31 -17.12 -6.90 17.39
C LYS A 31 -16.51 -8.29 17.54
N VAL A 32 -16.10 -8.92 16.44
CA VAL A 32 -15.51 -10.26 16.39
C VAL A 32 -14.04 -10.20 16.78
N ALA A 33 -13.29 -9.31 16.14
CA ALA A 33 -11.88 -9.05 16.41
C ALA A 33 -11.66 -8.17 17.66
N LYS A 34 -12.71 -7.45 18.11
CA LYS A 34 -12.70 -6.54 19.27
C LYS A 34 -11.69 -5.40 19.11
N GLU A 35 -11.57 -4.84 17.91
CA GLU A 35 -10.63 -3.78 17.57
C GLU A 35 -11.28 -2.71 16.70
N MET A 36 -10.65 -1.52 16.65
CA MET A 36 -10.99 -0.51 15.64
C MET A 36 -10.32 -0.89 14.33
N LEU A 37 -11.11 -0.96 13.26
CA LEU A 37 -10.64 -1.14 11.90
C LEU A 37 -10.71 0.20 11.17
N TYR A 38 -9.67 0.45 10.38
CA TYR A 38 -9.56 1.59 9.48
C TYR A 38 -9.58 1.06 8.06
N LEU A 39 -10.71 1.24 7.40
CA LEU A 39 -11.02 0.56 6.14
C LEU A 39 -11.23 1.58 5.03
N HIS A 40 -11.11 1.10 3.80
CA HIS A 40 -11.56 1.82 2.62
C HIS A 40 -12.55 0.94 1.85
N ASP A 41 -13.60 1.57 1.33
CA ASP A 41 -14.57 0.90 0.48
C ASP A 41 -14.37 1.29 -1.00
N SER A 42 -15.00 0.53 -1.89
CA SER A 42 -15.05 0.84 -3.31
C SER A 42 -13.66 0.97 -3.96
N ALA A 43 -13.48 1.93 -4.88
CA ALA A 43 -12.23 2.14 -5.58
C ALA A 43 -11.34 3.12 -4.80
N ILE A 44 -10.14 2.67 -4.44
CA ILE A 44 -9.15 3.49 -3.74
C ILE A 44 -8.03 3.96 -4.66
N THR A 45 -7.44 5.11 -4.35
CA THR A 45 -6.21 5.58 -4.99
C THR A 45 -5.16 5.84 -3.93
N MET A 46 -4.10 5.02 -3.95
CA MET A 46 -2.92 5.21 -3.12
C MET A 46 -1.79 5.83 -3.92
N LYS A 47 -0.99 6.68 -3.29
CA LYS A 47 0.15 7.36 -3.94
C LYS A 47 1.40 7.18 -3.11
N LYS A 48 2.54 6.98 -3.78
CA LYS A 48 3.86 7.02 -3.17
C LYS A 48 4.74 8.01 -3.92
N LYS A 49 5.43 8.89 -3.20
CA LYS A 49 6.30 9.89 -3.79
C LYS A 49 7.73 9.35 -3.87
N ILE A 50 8.35 9.52 -5.03
CA ILE A 50 9.79 9.30 -5.21
C ILE A 50 10.45 10.59 -5.67
N THR A 51 11.72 10.75 -5.32
CA THR A 51 12.58 11.83 -5.83
C THR A 51 13.59 11.23 -6.78
N LEU A 52 13.61 11.68 -8.03
CA LEU A 52 14.57 11.22 -9.02
C LEU A 52 15.95 11.83 -8.73
N LEU A 53 16.99 11.00 -8.84
CA LEU A 53 18.39 11.41 -8.69
C LEU A 53 19.17 11.35 -10.00
N SER A 54 18.58 10.76 -11.04
CA SER A 54 19.19 10.53 -12.34
C SER A 54 18.21 10.84 -13.47
N ASP A 55 18.74 11.37 -14.58
CA ASP A 55 18.00 11.53 -15.85
C ASP A 55 18.02 10.26 -16.71
N SER A 56 18.65 9.18 -16.23
CA SER A 56 18.68 7.91 -16.94
C SER A 56 17.32 7.21 -16.93
N ASN A 57 17.03 6.47 -18.00
CA ASN A 57 15.83 5.65 -18.07
C ASN A 57 15.98 4.42 -17.17
N PHE A 58 14.98 4.17 -16.33
CA PHE A 58 14.91 2.98 -15.49
C PHE A 58 13.48 2.46 -15.36
N VAL A 59 13.36 1.21 -14.91
CA VAL A 59 12.07 0.58 -14.59
C VAL A 59 11.90 0.59 -13.08
N LEU A 60 10.84 1.24 -12.59
CA LEU A 60 10.49 1.20 -11.18
C LEU A 60 9.82 -0.13 -10.85
N LYS A 61 10.54 -0.98 -10.11
CA LYS A 61 10.04 -2.26 -9.62
C LYS A 61 9.59 -2.16 -8.18
N GLY A 62 8.64 -2.98 -7.79
CA GLY A 62 8.17 -3.01 -6.42
C GLY A 62 7.11 -4.07 -6.18
N THR A 63 6.70 -4.12 -4.93
CA THR A 63 5.69 -5.01 -4.40
C THR A 63 4.56 -4.19 -3.81
N PHE A 64 3.34 -4.58 -4.15
CA PHE A 64 2.13 -4.03 -3.56
C PHE A 64 1.40 -5.15 -2.80
N THR A 65 1.18 -4.95 -1.50
CA THR A 65 0.54 -5.93 -0.62
C THR A 65 -0.67 -5.29 0.05
N PHE A 66 -1.83 -5.95 -0.03
CA PHE A 66 -3.06 -5.50 0.61
C PHE A 66 -3.85 -6.66 1.19
N GLN A 67 -4.79 -6.35 2.08
CA GLN A 67 -5.70 -7.34 2.65
C GLN A 67 -7.13 -6.84 2.46
N THR A 68 -8.01 -7.72 2.00
CA THR A 68 -9.45 -7.45 1.91
C THR A 68 -10.20 -8.25 2.96
N CYS A 69 -11.40 -7.81 3.31
CA CYS A 69 -12.28 -8.53 4.22
C CYS A 69 -13.65 -8.75 3.56
N ASP A 70 -14.31 -9.84 3.91
CA ASP A 70 -15.72 -10.05 3.65
C ASP A 70 -16.56 -9.74 4.91
N ASP A 71 -17.87 -9.98 4.84
CA ASP A 71 -18.81 -9.68 5.94
C ASP A 71 -18.56 -10.49 7.23
N VAL A 72 -17.68 -11.51 7.18
CA VAL A 72 -17.46 -12.47 8.27
C VAL A 72 -16.02 -12.42 8.79
N HIS A 73 -15.05 -12.20 7.91
CA HIS A 73 -13.63 -12.24 8.25
C HIS A 73 -12.75 -11.53 7.23
N CYS A 74 -11.52 -11.21 7.64
CA CYS A 74 -10.49 -10.77 6.72
C CYS A 74 -9.84 -11.95 6.00
N LEU A 75 -9.69 -11.81 4.68
CA LEU A 75 -9.05 -12.79 3.82
C LEU A 75 -7.53 -12.76 4.01
N PRO A 76 -6.81 -13.81 3.58
CA PRO A 76 -5.35 -13.76 3.53
C PRO A 76 -4.85 -12.57 2.70
N PRO A 77 -3.67 -11.99 3.04
CA PRO A 77 -3.11 -10.88 2.29
C PRO A 77 -2.79 -11.31 0.85
N PHE A 78 -3.04 -10.40 -0.09
CA PHE A 78 -2.66 -10.54 -1.49
C PHE A 78 -1.41 -9.71 -1.77
N GLN A 79 -0.48 -10.28 -2.53
CA GLN A 79 0.76 -9.64 -2.93
C GLN A 79 0.89 -9.64 -4.46
N MET A 80 1.13 -8.47 -5.02
CA MET A 80 1.44 -8.27 -6.43
C MET A 80 2.86 -7.74 -6.59
N ASN A 81 3.64 -8.33 -7.50
CA ASN A 81 4.97 -7.84 -7.84
C ASN A 81 4.91 -7.18 -9.23
N SER A 82 5.49 -5.99 -9.39
CA SER A 82 5.69 -5.41 -10.72
C SER A 82 6.92 -6.03 -11.39
N HIS A 83 6.74 -6.50 -12.63
CA HIS A 83 7.78 -7.15 -13.43
C HIS A 83 8.66 -6.14 -14.17
#